data_AF-A0A8D9G0Y5-F1
#
_entry.id   AF-A0A8D9G0Y5-F1
#
_cell.length_a   1.000
_cell.length_b   1.000
_cell.length_c   1.000
_cell.angle_alpha   90.00
_cell.angle_beta   90.00
_cell.angle_gamma   90.00
#
_symmetry.space_group_name_H-M   'P 1'
#
loop_
_entity.id
_entity.type
_entity.pdbx_description
1 polymer ?
#
loop_
_entity_poly.entity_id
_entity_poly.type
_entity_poly.pdbx_seq_one_letter_code
_entity_poly.pdbx_strand_id
1 'polypeptide(L)'
;IIKSNNESYINIKQPQLPTLSLRPFLINTKLHSAISLRRVDSTLSPLLLPLRRSPPPAFPDSAASNQMELKSFHPSSALFFLFSVVILSPTTVTSIGVNYGQIGDNLPSPEEVVPLVKSIGATKVKLYDANPEILKAFSGTGVEFIVGLGNEYLSKMKDPSKALTWIKQNVTPFLPATNITCITIGNEILALNDSSLTDSLLPAMQGVHSALVTAGLSDQIAVTTAHSLAILQTSFPPSAGEFSPSVIDYLKPILEFHRKTDSPFLINAYPFFAYKGSPKEIPLDFVLFQQNQGVVDPTTGFHYDNMLFAQIDAVYSALAAAGYKTLKVQISETGWPSKGDDDEFGATPENAKRYNGNLIKLMKNEKTKTPLRPNNDLIIYVFALFNENMKPGPTSERNYGLFKPDGTQAYSLGFTLNDVVKGRNSSSSGGGKTPVLPMTPVAPDSASTGYLAISSAPGKRKGKEAVLSMVVIMLLARHLL
;
A
#
# COMPACT_ATOMS: atom_id res chain seq x y z
N ILE A 1 -64.48 -13.47 -29.67
CA ILE A 1 -65.52 -13.29 -30.70
C ILE A 1 -65.93 -11.81 -30.59
N ILE A 2 -65.54 -10.82 -31.40
CA ILE A 2 -65.17 -10.68 -32.82
C ILE A 2 -64.19 -9.50 -32.97
N LYS A 3 -63.23 -9.67 -33.91
CA LYS A 3 -62.43 -8.74 -34.75
C LYS A 3 -62.19 -7.27 -34.34
N SER A 4 -60.93 -6.86 -34.44
CA SER A 4 -60.53 -5.91 -35.49
C SER A 4 -59.07 -6.14 -35.92
N ASN A 5 -58.87 -6.09 -37.25
CA ASN A 5 -57.58 -6.13 -37.94
C ASN A 5 -56.91 -4.76 -37.85
N ASN A 6 -55.57 -4.73 -37.79
CA ASN A 6 -54.81 -3.96 -38.77
C ASN A 6 -53.35 -4.43 -38.81
N GLU A 7 -52.94 -4.89 -39.99
CA GLU A 7 -51.55 -5.13 -40.37
C GLU A 7 -50.84 -3.80 -40.65
N SER A 8 -49.55 -3.72 -40.33
CA SER A 8 -48.59 -2.86 -41.02
C SER A 8 -47.19 -3.47 -40.84
N TYR A 9 -46.67 -4.00 -41.94
CA TYR A 9 -45.35 -4.60 -42.08
C TYR A 9 -44.23 -3.54 -41.91
N ILE A 10 -43.24 -3.82 -41.05
CA ILE A 10 -41.90 -3.22 -41.15
C ILE A 10 -40.88 -4.35 -41.25
N ASN A 11 -40.17 -4.31 -42.37
CA ASN A 11 -39.21 -5.29 -42.86
C ASN A 11 -37.87 -5.11 -42.11
N ILE A 12 -37.53 -6.01 -41.19
CA ILE A 12 -36.25 -5.98 -40.47
C ILE A 12 -35.19 -6.67 -41.35
N LYS A 13 -34.35 -5.88 -42.01
CA LYS A 13 -33.10 -6.35 -42.61
C LYS A 13 -32.15 -6.84 -41.50
N GLN A 14 -31.80 -8.12 -41.56
CA GLN A 14 -30.69 -8.71 -40.81
C GLN A 14 -29.35 -8.07 -41.26
N PRO A 15 -28.47 -7.64 -40.35
CA PRO A 15 -27.10 -7.30 -40.72
C PRO A 15 -26.26 -8.59 -40.88
N GLN A 16 -25.70 -8.76 -42.08
CA GLN A 16 -24.75 -9.81 -42.41
C GLN A 16 -23.42 -9.59 -41.66
N LEU A 17 -22.90 -10.65 -41.04
CA LEU A 17 -21.53 -10.71 -40.53
C LEU A 17 -20.53 -10.85 -41.70
N PRO A 18 -19.40 -10.14 -41.69
CA PRO A 18 -18.33 -10.37 -42.65
C PRO A 18 -17.58 -11.67 -42.31
N THR A 19 -17.52 -12.55 -43.30
CA THR A 19 -16.73 -13.77 -43.34
C THR A 19 -15.24 -13.44 -43.52
N LEU A 20 -14.42 -13.73 -42.51
CA LEU A 20 -12.96 -13.68 -42.61
C LEU A 20 -12.43 -15.06 -43.01
N SER A 21 -11.95 -15.13 -44.25
CA SER A 21 -11.27 -16.27 -44.87
C SER A 21 -9.94 -16.55 -44.14
N LEU A 22 -9.86 -17.69 -43.45
CA LEU A 22 -8.62 -18.30 -42.98
C LEU A 22 -7.80 -18.79 -44.18
N ARG A 23 -6.64 -18.18 -44.42
CA ARG A 23 -5.55 -18.79 -45.19
C ARG A 23 -4.46 -19.29 -44.24
N PRO A 24 -3.96 -20.52 -44.40
CA PRO A 24 -2.99 -21.13 -43.51
C PRO A 24 -1.57 -20.60 -43.78
N PHE A 25 -0.89 -20.11 -42.75
CA PHE A 25 0.56 -19.89 -42.80
C PHE A 25 1.26 -21.18 -42.39
N LEU A 26 2.02 -21.74 -43.34
CA LEU A 26 2.87 -22.90 -43.15
C LEU A 26 3.95 -22.64 -42.11
N ILE A 27 4.05 -23.57 -41.16
CA ILE A 27 5.22 -23.82 -40.35
C ILE A 27 6.32 -24.37 -41.28
N ASN A 28 7.49 -23.71 -41.32
CA ASN A 28 8.68 -24.29 -41.91
C ASN A 28 9.79 -24.33 -40.85
N THR A 29 9.89 -25.48 -40.20
CA THR A 29 11.06 -25.91 -39.42
C THR A 29 12.19 -26.27 -40.38
N LYS A 30 13.37 -25.67 -40.23
CA LYS A 30 14.64 -26.29 -40.64
C LYS A 30 15.80 -25.85 -39.76
N LEU A 31 16.31 -26.84 -39.02
CA LEU A 31 17.69 -26.95 -38.54
C LEU A 31 18.68 -26.72 -39.70
N HIS A 32 19.80 -26.03 -39.46
CA HIS A 32 21.13 -26.65 -39.55
C HIS A 32 22.24 -25.72 -39.00
N SER A 33 23.19 -26.40 -38.36
CA SER A 33 24.47 -26.00 -37.79
C SER A 33 25.54 -25.61 -38.84
N ALA A 34 26.49 -24.74 -38.47
CA ALA A 34 27.96 -24.93 -38.60
C ALA A 34 28.78 -23.64 -38.36
N ILE A 35 29.55 -23.66 -37.26
CA ILE A 35 30.99 -23.37 -37.11
C ILE A 35 31.70 -22.63 -38.27
N SER A 36 32.33 -21.47 -38.00
CA SER A 36 33.81 -21.36 -37.97
C SER A 36 34.34 -19.95 -37.61
N LEU A 37 35.37 -20.00 -36.77
CA LEU A 37 36.34 -19.01 -36.28
C LEU A 37 36.70 -17.83 -37.19
N ARG A 38 36.86 -16.64 -36.58
CA ARG A 38 38.04 -15.79 -36.80
C ARG A 38 38.39 -14.97 -35.55
N ARG A 39 39.65 -15.14 -35.17
CA ARG A 39 40.44 -14.51 -34.11
C ARG A 39 40.76 -13.06 -34.52
N VAL A 40 40.63 -12.10 -33.60
CA VAL A 40 41.35 -10.82 -33.66
C VAL A 40 41.85 -10.52 -32.24
N ASP A 41 43.17 -10.57 -32.11
CA ASP A 41 43.92 -10.13 -30.94
C ASP A 41 43.94 -8.59 -30.88
N SER A 42 43.78 -8.02 -29.69
CA SER A 42 44.50 -6.80 -29.32
C SER A 42 44.70 -6.72 -27.81
N THR A 43 45.96 -6.91 -27.45
CA THR A 43 46.59 -6.76 -26.15
C THR A 43 46.69 -5.29 -25.74
N LEU A 44 46.32 -4.95 -24.50
CA LEU A 44 46.80 -3.75 -23.81
C LEU A 44 47.08 -4.09 -22.34
N SER A 45 48.37 -4.14 -22.01
CA SER A 45 48.90 -4.24 -20.64
C SER A 45 48.92 -2.88 -19.95
N PRO A 46 48.81 -2.82 -18.60
CA PRO A 46 48.97 -1.58 -17.84
C PRO A 46 50.44 -1.34 -17.47
N LEU A 47 50.93 -0.13 -17.73
CA LEU A 47 52.24 0.37 -17.27
C LEU A 47 52.11 0.98 -15.86
N LEU A 48 52.73 0.32 -14.88
CA LEU A 48 53.03 0.84 -13.55
C LEU A 48 54.42 1.52 -13.58
N LEU A 49 54.50 2.78 -13.18
CA LEU A 49 55.75 3.49 -12.87
C LEU A 49 55.90 3.62 -11.35
N PRO A 50 57.08 3.35 -10.77
CA PRO A 50 57.30 3.44 -9.33
C PRO A 50 57.78 4.85 -8.92
N LEU A 51 57.04 5.49 -8.00
CA LEU A 51 57.51 6.69 -7.31
C LEU A 51 58.37 6.30 -6.11
N ARG A 52 59.64 6.70 -6.20
CA ARG A 52 60.73 6.51 -5.24
C ARG A 52 60.54 7.44 -4.03
N ARG A 53 60.55 6.86 -2.82
CA ARG A 53 60.59 7.60 -1.54
C ARG A 53 62.00 8.13 -1.29
N SER A 54 62.09 9.40 -0.86
CA SER A 54 63.30 10.04 -0.32
C SER A 54 63.09 10.30 1.19
N PRO A 55 64.15 10.24 2.02
CA PRO A 55 64.05 10.34 3.48
C PRO A 55 64.05 11.80 4.00
N PRO A 56 63.67 12.04 5.27
CA PRO A 56 63.59 13.39 5.84
C PRO A 56 64.98 13.89 6.28
N PRO A 57 65.22 15.22 6.32
CA PRO A 57 66.42 15.78 6.93
C PRO A 57 66.28 15.93 8.46
N ALA A 58 67.44 15.87 9.11
CA ALA A 58 67.68 15.79 10.54
C ALA A 58 67.43 17.09 11.31
N PHE A 59 67.21 16.92 12.62
CA PHE A 59 67.25 17.93 13.68
C PHE A 59 68.64 18.58 13.83
N PRO A 60 68.72 19.80 14.40
CA PRO A 60 69.84 20.23 15.21
C PRO A 60 69.49 20.20 16.71
N ASP A 61 70.42 19.66 17.49
CA ASP A 61 70.50 19.76 18.94
C ASP A 61 70.67 21.23 19.37
N SER A 62 69.99 21.64 20.44
CA SER A 62 70.66 22.44 21.48
C SER A 62 70.00 22.22 22.84
N ALA A 63 70.85 21.89 23.81
CA ALA A 63 70.53 21.75 25.22
C ALA A 63 70.48 23.13 25.88
N ALA A 64 69.49 23.37 26.74
CA ALA A 64 69.65 24.26 27.88
C ALA A 64 68.58 23.95 28.95
N SER A 65 69.06 23.42 30.07
CA SER A 65 68.43 23.46 31.38
C SER A 65 67.85 24.83 31.67
N ASN A 66 66.62 24.88 32.20
CA ASN A 66 66.30 25.72 33.36
C ASN A 66 65.00 25.25 34.02
N GLN A 67 65.14 24.74 35.23
CA GLN A 67 64.07 24.67 36.21
C GLN A 67 63.69 26.10 36.63
N MET A 68 62.40 26.39 36.68
CA MET A 68 61.89 27.40 37.62
C MET A 68 60.45 27.03 37.99
N GLU A 69 60.28 26.66 39.26
CA GLU A 69 58.98 26.58 39.93
C GLU A 69 58.28 27.94 39.86
N LEU A 70 56.97 27.94 39.60
CA LEU A 70 56.07 28.89 40.25
C LEU A 70 54.74 28.21 40.57
N LYS A 71 54.34 28.42 41.83
CA LYS A 71 53.33 27.69 42.59
C LYS A 71 51.91 28.18 42.31
N SER A 72 50.99 27.26 42.65
CA SER A 72 49.61 27.43 43.13
C SER A 72 48.51 27.92 42.19
N PHE A 73 47.59 27.00 41.86
CA PHE A 73 46.15 27.22 41.95
C PHE A 73 45.44 25.90 42.38
N HIS A 74 44.80 25.92 43.54
CA HIS A 74 43.63 25.10 43.90
C HIS A 74 42.45 26.09 44.00
N PRO A 75 41.16 25.70 43.99
CA PRO A 75 40.53 24.38 43.84
C PRO A 75 39.44 24.40 42.73
N SER A 76 38.72 23.30 42.48
CA SER A 76 37.24 23.28 42.33
C SER A 76 36.71 22.03 41.63
N SER A 77 35.83 21.34 42.37
CA SER A 77 34.55 20.80 41.90
C SER A 77 34.56 19.74 40.80
N ALA A 78 34.44 18.50 41.26
CA ALA A 78 33.88 17.39 40.51
C ALA A 78 32.55 17.79 39.84
N LEU A 79 32.53 17.80 38.51
CA LEU A 79 31.30 17.84 37.74
C LEU A 79 31.11 16.46 37.10
N PHE A 80 30.19 15.69 37.70
CA PHE A 80 29.68 14.43 37.16
C PHE A 80 29.05 14.69 35.78
N PHE A 81 29.74 14.34 34.70
CA PHE A 81 29.09 14.12 33.41
C PHE A 81 28.41 12.75 33.46
N LEU A 82 27.15 12.73 33.87
CA LEU A 82 26.24 11.62 33.54
C LEU A 82 26.05 11.63 32.02
N PHE A 83 26.82 10.80 31.32
CA PHE A 83 26.46 10.37 29.98
C PHE A 83 25.20 9.52 30.10
N SER A 84 24.03 10.15 29.99
CA SER A 84 22.80 9.44 29.66
C SER A 84 22.99 8.89 28.24
N VAL A 85 23.54 7.67 28.16
CA VAL A 85 23.39 6.84 26.97
C VAL A 85 21.89 6.59 26.86
N VAL A 86 21.21 7.41 26.06
CA VAL A 86 19.91 7.04 25.52
C VAL A 86 20.21 5.83 24.65
N ILE A 87 20.02 4.65 25.22
CA ILE A 87 19.85 3.45 24.42
C ILE A 87 18.60 3.75 23.61
N LEU A 88 18.78 4.27 22.39
CA LEU A 88 17.76 4.11 21.37
C LEU A 88 17.65 2.60 21.21
N SER A 89 16.70 2.00 21.92
CA SER A 89 16.15 0.73 21.50
C SER A 89 15.89 0.87 20.00
N PRO A 90 16.38 -0.04 19.14
CA PRO A 90 16.03 0.03 17.73
C PRO A 90 14.52 0.17 17.68
N THR A 91 14.03 1.28 17.15
CA THR A 91 12.62 1.45 16.88
C THR A 91 12.29 0.31 15.94
N THR A 92 11.63 -0.72 16.47
CA THR A 92 11.08 -1.82 15.69
C THR A 92 10.17 -1.16 14.67
N VAL A 93 10.62 -1.05 13.42
CA VAL A 93 9.78 -0.52 12.35
C VAL A 93 8.78 -1.62 12.06
N THR A 94 7.67 -1.57 12.79
CA THR A 94 6.58 -2.52 12.60
C THR A 94 5.90 -2.23 11.27
N SER A 95 5.93 -3.25 10.42
CA SER A 95 5.46 -3.27 9.05
C SER A 95 3.93 -3.19 8.86
N ILE A 96 3.17 -3.16 9.95
CA ILE A 96 1.71 -3.29 9.92
C ILE A 96 1.03 -1.96 10.22
N GLY A 97 0.17 -1.56 9.28
CA GLY A 97 -0.76 -0.46 9.40
C GLY A 97 -2.20 -0.91 9.32
N VAL A 98 -3.12 0.02 9.53
CA VAL A 98 -4.56 -0.21 9.39
C VAL A 98 -5.22 0.97 8.68
N ASN A 99 -6.20 0.70 7.83
CA ASN A 99 -7.03 1.73 7.23
C ASN A 99 -8.10 2.16 8.25
N TYR A 100 -8.15 3.44 8.57
CA TYR A 100 -9.19 4.01 9.41
C TYR A 100 -10.23 4.71 8.53
N GLY A 101 -11.19 3.91 8.05
CA GLY A 101 -12.35 4.38 7.32
C GLY A 101 -13.37 5.07 8.24
N GLN A 102 -14.11 6.02 7.66
CA GLN A 102 -15.01 6.92 8.39
C GLN A 102 -16.42 6.96 7.77
N ILE A 103 -16.76 6.04 6.86
CA ILE A 103 -18.07 5.99 6.21
C ILE A 103 -19.06 5.24 7.13
N GLY A 104 -19.38 5.84 8.27
CA GLY A 104 -20.40 5.36 9.19
C GLY A 104 -20.86 6.42 10.19
N ASP A 105 -22.10 6.28 10.66
CA ASP A 105 -22.76 7.22 11.60
C ASP A 105 -22.71 6.76 13.07
N ASN A 106 -22.05 5.62 13.33
CA ASN A 106 -22.02 4.94 14.62
C ASN A 106 -20.61 4.63 15.13
N LEU A 107 -19.58 5.20 14.50
CA LEU A 107 -18.17 4.97 14.83
C LEU A 107 -17.79 5.62 16.18
N PRO A 108 -16.80 5.06 16.90
CA PRO A 108 -16.36 5.59 18.19
C PRO A 108 -15.61 6.92 18.02
N SER A 109 -15.43 7.66 19.11
CA SER A 109 -14.68 8.93 19.03
C SER A 109 -13.21 8.66 18.70
N PRO A 110 -12.49 9.59 18.04
CA PRO A 110 -11.08 9.40 17.70
C PRO A 110 -10.17 9.06 18.89
N GLU A 111 -10.47 9.56 20.10
CA GLU A 111 -9.73 9.25 21.32
C GLU A 111 -9.87 7.78 21.75
N GLU A 112 -11.04 7.19 21.54
CA GLU A 112 -11.32 5.78 21.83
C GLU A 112 -10.64 4.84 20.82
N VAL A 113 -10.22 5.37 19.66
CA VAL A 113 -9.63 4.59 18.56
C VAL A 113 -8.14 4.33 18.77
N VAL A 114 -7.42 5.27 19.38
CA VAL A 114 -5.98 5.14 19.68
C VAL A 114 -5.63 3.81 20.39
N PRO A 115 -6.30 3.40 21.48
CA PRO A 115 -6.02 2.12 22.12
C PRO A 115 -6.33 0.91 21.23
N LEU A 116 -7.34 0.99 20.35
CA LEU A 116 -7.68 -0.10 19.43
C LEU A 116 -6.57 -0.35 18.40
N VAL A 117 -6.04 0.73 17.80
CA VAL A 117 -4.90 0.65 16.86
C VAL A 117 -3.68 0.01 17.53
N LYS A 118 -3.36 0.43 18.76
CA LYS A 118 -2.25 -0.14 19.53
C LYS A 118 -2.49 -1.61 19.91
N SER A 119 -3.73 -1.98 20.19
CA SER A 119 -4.11 -3.35 20.62
C SER A 119 -3.82 -4.42 19.56
N ILE A 120 -3.94 -4.07 18.28
CA ILE A 120 -3.60 -4.97 17.15
C ILE A 120 -2.11 -4.94 16.79
N GLY A 121 -1.33 -4.07 17.43
CA GLY A 121 0.10 -3.86 17.16
C GLY A 121 0.37 -3.02 15.92
N ALA A 122 -0.62 -2.26 15.43
CA ALA A 122 -0.43 -1.34 14.33
C ALA A 122 0.27 -0.07 14.79
N THR A 123 1.27 0.36 14.02
CA THR A 123 2.02 1.60 14.25
C THR A 123 1.84 2.60 13.12
N LYS A 124 1.03 2.24 12.12
CA LYS A 124 0.71 3.09 10.97
C LYS A 124 -0.80 3.13 10.77
N VAL A 125 -1.33 4.28 10.39
CA VAL A 125 -2.74 4.48 10.04
C VAL A 125 -2.82 5.15 8.68
N LYS A 126 -3.72 4.66 7.81
CA LYS A 126 -4.06 5.34 6.55
C LYS A 126 -5.48 5.88 6.66
N LEU A 127 -5.61 7.19 6.48
CA LEU A 127 -6.88 7.90 6.32
C LEU A 127 -7.18 8.13 4.85
N TYR A 128 -8.45 8.27 4.51
CA TYR A 128 -8.94 8.63 3.18
C TYR A 128 -9.15 10.15 3.01
N ASP A 129 -9.00 10.88 4.10
CA ASP A 129 -9.03 12.33 4.20
C ASP A 129 -7.89 12.81 5.12
N ALA A 130 -7.97 14.06 5.57
CA ALA A 130 -7.10 14.63 6.57
C ALA A 130 -7.92 15.14 7.78
N ASN A 131 -8.77 14.27 8.36
CA ASN A 131 -9.65 14.64 9.46
C ASN A 131 -8.86 15.25 10.66
N PRO A 132 -9.13 16.52 11.02
CA PRO A 132 -8.38 17.23 12.05
C PRO A 132 -8.60 16.67 13.47
N GLU A 133 -9.76 16.08 13.74
CA GLU A 133 -10.09 15.49 15.05
C GLU A 133 -9.28 14.21 15.27
N ILE A 134 -9.19 13.36 14.25
CA ILE A 134 -8.35 12.15 14.29
C ILE A 134 -6.88 12.52 14.43
N LEU A 135 -6.38 13.45 13.61
CA LEU A 135 -4.99 13.86 13.68
C LEU A 135 -4.64 14.45 15.06
N LYS A 136 -5.55 15.19 15.71
CA LYS A 136 -5.35 15.68 17.09
C LYS A 136 -5.37 14.56 18.12
N ALA A 137 -6.30 13.61 18.03
CA ALA A 137 -6.41 12.50 18.98
C ALA A 137 -5.16 11.60 18.98
N PHE A 138 -4.47 11.49 17.84
CA PHE A 138 -3.23 10.74 17.71
C PHE A 138 -1.95 11.54 18.00
N SER A 139 -2.06 12.80 18.42
CA SER A 139 -0.93 13.64 18.80
C SER A 139 -0.09 13.00 19.91
N GLY A 140 1.23 12.95 19.71
CA GLY A 140 2.20 12.39 20.65
C GLY A 140 2.17 10.87 20.77
N THR A 141 1.38 10.16 19.96
CA THR A 141 1.27 8.69 20.06
C THR A 141 2.40 7.94 19.37
N GLY A 142 3.14 8.60 18.48
CA GLY A 142 4.18 8.00 17.62
C GLY A 142 3.64 7.20 16.43
N VAL A 143 2.32 7.07 16.27
CA VAL A 143 1.70 6.41 15.12
C VAL A 143 1.95 7.25 13.86
N GLU A 144 2.44 6.59 12.80
CA GLU A 144 2.64 7.20 11.48
C GLU A 144 1.34 7.29 10.69
N PHE A 145 1.12 8.40 10.00
CA PHE A 145 -0.06 8.64 9.18
C PHE A 145 0.26 8.77 7.70
N ILE A 146 -0.52 8.03 6.90
CA ILE A 146 -0.86 8.43 5.54
C ILE A 146 -2.20 9.16 5.61
N VAL A 147 -2.25 10.41 5.13
CA VAL A 147 -3.50 11.18 4.98
C VAL A 147 -3.95 11.22 3.53
N GLY A 148 -5.25 11.28 3.30
CA GLY A 148 -5.85 11.25 1.97
C GLY A 148 -6.28 12.62 1.47
N LEU A 149 -6.16 12.80 0.15
CA LEU A 149 -6.83 13.85 -0.59
C LEU A 149 -7.83 13.18 -1.55
N GLY A 150 -9.12 13.39 -1.31
CA GLY A 150 -10.21 12.75 -2.04
C GLY A 150 -10.21 13.05 -3.54
N ASN A 151 -10.80 12.13 -4.31
CA ASN A 151 -10.86 12.16 -5.78
C ASN A 151 -11.44 13.49 -6.32
N GLU A 152 -12.42 14.05 -5.61
CA GLU A 152 -13.12 15.31 -5.91
C GLU A 152 -12.23 16.57 -5.85
N TYR A 153 -11.04 16.48 -5.23
CA TYR A 153 -10.12 17.60 -5.07
C TYR A 153 -9.00 17.63 -6.13
N LEU A 154 -8.81 16.56 -6.90
CA LEU A 154 -7.71 16.45 -7.88
C LEU A 154 -7.66 17.65 -8.84
N SER A 155 -8.83 18.04 -9.37
CA SER A 155 -8.89 19.16 -10.33
C SER A 155 -8.40 20.48 -9.73
N LYS A 156 -8.66 20.71 -8.43
CA LYS A 156 -8.31 21.93 -7.69
C LYS A 156 -6.83 21.97 -7.31
N MET A 157 -6.19 20.82 -7.09
CA MET A 157 -4.79 20.75 -6.69
C MET A 157 -3.79 21.09 -7.81
N LYS A 158 -4.28 21.29 -9.04
CA LYS A 158 -3.52 21.88 -10.14
C LYS A 158 -3.16 23.35 -9.90
N ASP A 159 -3.94 24.06 -9.09
CA ASP A 159 -3.66 25.44 -8.70
C ASP A 159 -2.68 25.46 -7.52
N PRO A 160 -1.48 26.04 -7.67
CA PRO A 160 -0.47 26.09 -6.60
C PRO A 160 -0.97 26.75 -5.31
N SER A 161 -1.81 27.78 -5.41
CA SER A 161 -2.36 28.48 -4.25
C SER A 161 -3.35 27.60 -3.48
N LYS A 162 -4.15 26.81 -4.21
CA LYS A 162 -5.09 25.85 -3.61
C LYS A 162 -4.35 24.69 -2.95
N ALA A 163 -3.33 24.14 -3.60
CA ALA A 163 -2.49 23.09 -3.03
C ALA A 163 -1.78 23.56 -1.75
N LEU A 164 -1.16 24.76 -1.77
CA LEU A 164 -0.51 25.32 -0.59
C LEU A 164 -1.50 25.61 0.55
N THR A 165 -2.69 26.11 0.22
CA THR A 165 -3.76 26.33 1.21
C THR A 165 -4.17 25.01 1.85
N TRP A 166 -4.33 23.95 1.06
CA TRP A 166 -4.68 22.63 1.57
C TRP A 166 -3.61 22.09 2.54
N ILE A 167 -2.32 22.21 2.21
CA ILE A 167 -1.23 21.82 3.10
C ILE A 167 -1.26 22.60 4.43
N LYS A 168 -1.40 23.93 4.36
CA LYS A 168 -1.43 24.79 5.55
C LYS A 168 -2.63 24.53 6.46
N GLN A 169 -3.75 24.05 5.91
CA GLN A 169 -4.97 23.79 6.68
C GLN A 169 -5.01 22.37 7.24
N ASN A 170 -4.56 21.38 6.45
CA ASN A 170 -4.82 19.97 6.73
C ASN A 170 -3.59 19.18 7.20
N VAL A 171 -2.38 19.74 7.06
CA VAL A 171 -1.13 19.03 7.39
C VAL A 171 -0.31 19.82 8.42
N THR A 172 0.09 21.04 8.08
CA THR A 172 0.99 21.86 8.93
C THR A 172 0.53 22.01 10.39
N PRO A 173 -0.77 22.21 10.71
CA PRO A 173 -1.21 22.44 12.09
C PRO A 173 -1.01 21.24 13.03
N PHE A 174 -0.79 20.04 12.49
CA PHE A 174 -0.66 18.81 13.28
C PHE A 174 0.81 18.40 13.48
N LEU A 175 1.75 19.01 12.77
CA LEU A 175 3.17 18.69 12.86
C LEU A 175 3.86 19.50 13.98
N PRO A 176 4.89 18.94 14.64
CA PRO A 176 5.38 17.55 14.53
C PRO A 176 4.65 16.56 15.45
N ALA A 177 3.62 17.03 16.18
CA ALA A 177 3.00 16.24 17.24
C ALA A 177 2.32 14.97 16.72
N THR A 178 1.75 15.02 15.51
CA THR A 178 1.23 13.85 14.78
C THR A 178 2.16 13.54 13.62
N ASN A 179 2.60 12.29 13.51
CA ASN A 179 3.63 11.89 12.55
C ASN A 179 3.03 11.60 11.16
N ILE A 180 2.71 12.65 10.41
CA ILE A 180 2.25 12.52 9.01
C ILE A 180 3.48 12.33 8.11
N THR A 181 3.56 11.19 7.43
CA THR A 181 4.71 10.81 6.60
C THR A 181 4.37 10.71 5.12
N CYS A 182 3.08 10.68 4.77
CA CYS A 182 2.66 10.57 3.39
C CYS A 182 1.27 11.20 3.13
N ILE A 183 1.08 11.71 1.92
CA ILE A 183 -0.21 12.15 1.39
C ILE A 183 -0.55 11.30 0.15
N THR A 184 -1.70 10.61 0.18
CA THR A 184 -2.25 9.92 -0.99
C THR A 184 -3.19 10.83 -1.77
N ILE A 185 -2.90 11.03 -3.06
CA ILE A 185 -3.69 11.81 -4.00
C ILE A 185 -4.63 10.89 -4.75
N GLY A 186 -5.91 10.95 -4.39
CA GLY A 186 -6.93 10.06 -4.89
C GLY A 186 -6.73 8.59 -4.50
N ASN A 187 -7.71 7.78 -4.88
CA ASN A 187 -7.73 6.34 -4.63
C ASN A 187 -8.30 5.62 -5.86
N GLU A 188 -7.51 4.68 -6.39
CA GLU A 188 -7.85 3.80 -7.52
C GLU A 188 -8.28 4.50 -8.82
N ILE A 189 -7.88 5.74 -9.03
CA ILE A 189 -8.28 6.60 -10.16
C ILE A 189 -8.21 5.88 -11.52
N LEU A 190 -7.11 5.18 -11.79
CA LEU A 190 -6.88 4.51 -13.08
C LEU A 190 -7.79 3.30 -13.32
N ALA A 191 -8.54 2.84 -12.30
CA ALA A 191 -9.52 1.77 -12.42
C ALA A 191 -10.97 2.30 -12.58
N LEU A 192 -11.21 3.59 -12.33
CA LEU A 192 -12.56 4.19 -12.35
C LEU A 192 -13.11 4.47 -13.76
N ASN A 193 -12.28 4.35 -14.80
CA ASN A 193 -12.62 4.72 -16.19
C ASN A 193 -13.14 6.18 -16.31
N ASP A 194 -12.64 7.08 -15.48
CA ASP A 194 -12.94 8.51 -15.55
C ASP A 194 -11.72 9.27 -16.11
N SER A 195 -11.84 9.77 -17.34
CA SER A 195 -10.76 10.49 -18.00
C SER A 195 -10.42 11.81 -17.32
N SER A 196 -11.41 12.52 -16.76
CA SER A 196 -11.19 13.80 -16.08
C SER A 196 -10.36 13.62 -14.81
N LEU A 197 -10.66 12.58 -14.04
CA LEU A 197 -9.86 12.20 -12.87
C LEU A 197 -8.47 11.71 -13.27
N THR A 198 -8.39 10.85 -14.29
CA THR A 198 -7.12 10.32 -14.81
C THR A 198 -6.18 11.45 -15.25
N ASP A 199 -6.68 12.39 -16.05
CA ASP A 199 -5.92 13.55 -16.54
C ASP A 199 -5.52 14.52 -15.42
N SER A 200 -6.26 14.52 -14.32
CA SER A 200 -5.98 15.40 -13.17
C SER A 200 -5.03 14.79 -12.15
N LEU A 201 -4.80 13.48 -12.16
CA LEU A 201 -4.06 12.78 -11.12
C LEU A 201 -2.60 13.23 -10.98
N LEU A 202 -1.79 13.07 -12.03
CA LEU A 202 -0.38 13.46 -11.96
C LEU A 202 -0.19 14.97 -11.72
N PRO A 203 -0.92 15.87 -12.41
CA PRO A 203 -0.87 17.30 -12.10
C PRO A 203 -1.20 17.62 -10.64
N ALA A 204 -2.18 16.93 -10.04
CA ALA A 204 -2.51 17.09 -8.62
C ALA A 204 -1.36 16.62 -7.71
N MET A 205 -0.73 15.47 -8.01
CA MET A 205 0.44 14.98 -7.27
C MET A 205 1.59 15.99 -7.33
N GLN A 206 1.88 16.55 -8.50
CA GLN A 206 2.91 17.56 -8.69
C GLN A 206 2.59 18.87 -7.95
N GLY A 207 1.33 19.31 -7.97
CA GLY A 207 0.87 20.49 -7.24
C GLY A 207 1.03 20.35 -5.73
N VAL A 208 0.60 19.22 -5.16
CA VAL A 208 0.75 18.95 -3.72
C VAL A 208 2.22 18.80 -3.32
N HIS A 209 3.04 18.11 -4.13
CA HIS A 209 4.48 18.02 -3.86
C HIS A 209 5.16 19.40 -3.88
N SER A 210 4.82 20.24 -4.86
CA SER A 210 5.36 21.61 -4.95
C SER A 210 4.94 22.47 -3.75
N ALA A 211 3.72 22.28 -3.24
CA ALA A 211 3.26 22.92 -2.02
C ALA A 211 4.04 22.45 -0.78
N LEU A 212 4.36 21.15 -0.68
CA LEU A 212 5.23 20.62 0.39
C LEU A 212 6.65 21.18 0.30
N VAL A 213 7.24 21.27 -0.89
CA VAL A 213 8.56 21.91 -1.10
C VAL A 213 8.51 23.36 -0.61
N THR A 214 7.48 24.11 -0.99
CA THR A 214 7.29 25.51 -0.56
C THR A 214 7.13 25.64 0.95
N ALA A 215 6.51 24.65 1.59
CA ALA A 215 6.34 24.59 3.05
C ALA A 215 7.57 24.02 3.78
N GLY A 216 8.62 23.58 3.08
CA GLY A 216 9.79 22.95 3.68
C GLY A 216 9.54 21.55 4.24
N LEU A 217 8.53 20.83 3.72
CA LEU A 217 8.06 19.54 4.23
C LEU A 217 8.30 18.37 3.27
N SER A 218 8.84 18.61 2.06
CA SER A 218 9.01 17.59 1.02
C SER A 218 9.98 16.46 1.40
N ASP A 219 10.92 16.72 2.30
CA ASP A 219 11.88 15.71 2.77
C ASP A 219 11.28 14.80 3.86
N GLN A 220 10.19 15.24 4.50
CA GLN A 220 9.50 14.50 5.55
C GLN A 220 8.24 13.79 5.04
N ILE A 221 7.54 14.38 4.07
CA ILE A 221 6.22 13.93 3.65
C ILE A 221 6.25 13.55 2.17
N ALA A 222 6.09 12.27 1.89
CA ALA A 222 6.00 11.77 0.53
C ALA A 222 4.63 12.04 -0.09
N VAL A 223 4.56 12.30 -1.39
CA VAL A 223 3.30 12.33 -2.16
C VAL A 223 3.20 11.07 -2.99
N THR A 224 2.06 10.39 -2.92
CA THR A 224 1.80 9.17 -3.69
C THR A 224 0.33 9.09 -4.13
N THR A 225 -0.07 7.99 -4.76
CA THR A 225 -1.46 7.64 -5.08
C THR A 225 -1.64 6.14 -4.89
N ALA A 226 -2.82 5.72 -4.45
CA ALA A 226 -3.14 4.30 -4.27
C ALA A 226 -3.80 3.73 -5.52
N HIS A 227 -3.27 2.63 -6.03
CA HIS A 227 -3.78 1.96 -7.23
C HIS A 227 -4.57 0.70 -6.88
N SER A 228 -5.57 0.35 -7.69
CA SER A 228 -6.20 -0.97 -7.65
C SER A 228 -5.28 -2.00 -8.30
N LEU A 229 -5.26 -3.25 -7.83
CA LEU A 229 -4.58 -4.34 -8.54
C LEU A 229 -5.12 -4.54 -9.99
N ALA A 230 -6.33 -4.06 -10.28
CA ALA A 230 -6.95 -4.10 -11.60
C ALA A 230 -6.20 -3.31 -12.70
N ILE A 231 -5.19 -2.51 -12.35
CA ILE A 231 -4.31 -1.88 -13.35
C ILE A 231 -3.37 -2.87 -14.04
N LEU A 232 -3.25 -4.10 -13.52
CA LEU A 232 -2.51 -5.18 -14.17
C LEU A 232 -3.35 -5.86 -15.25
N GLN A 233 -2.71 -6.18 -16.38
CA GLN A 233 -3.28 -7.06 -17.40
C GLN A 233 -2.92 -8.52 -17.13
N THR A 234 -1.68 -8.75 -16.71
CA THR A 234 -1.15 -10.07 -16.36
C THR A 234 -0.62 -10.02 -14.94
N SER A 235 -0.98 -11.03 -14.13
CA SER A 235 -0.50 -11.17 -12.76
C SER A 235 -0.13 -12.62 -12.41
N PHE A 236 -0.25 -13.54 -13.37
CA PHE A 236 0.11 -14.95 -13.20
C PHE A 236 0.79 -15.52 -14.45
N PRO A 237 1.90 -16.26 -14.29
CA PRO A 237 2.66 -16.38 -13.05
C PRO A 237 3.21 -15.01 -12.60
N PRO A 238 3.56 -14.80 -11.31
CA PRO A 238 3.98 -13.48 -10.80
C PRO A 238 5.10 -12.82 -11.62
N SER A 239 6.06 -13.59 -12.12
CA SER A 239 7.14 -13.11 -13.00
C SER A 239 6.68 -12.52 -14.33
N ALA A 240 5.48 -12.85 -14.79
CA ALA A 240 4.86 -12.31 -16.00
C ALA A 240 4.01 -11.06 -15.73
N GLY A 241 4.08 -10.50 -14.50
CA GLY A 241 3.35 -9.30 -14.12
C GLY A 241 3.54 -8.17 -15.14
N GLU A 242 2.43 -7.62 -15.62
CA GLU A 242 2.42 -6.55 -16.63
C GLU A 242 1.23 -5.61 -16.42
N PHE A 243 1.47 -4.31 -16.52
CA PHE A 243 0.41 -3.30 -16.47
C PHE A 243 -0.44 -3.32 -17.74
N SER A 244 -1.71 -2.95 -17.61
CA SER A 244 -2.61 -2.88 -18.75
C SER A 244 -2.16 -1.84 -19.78
N PRO A 245 -2.17 -2.19 -21.09
CA PRO A 245 -1.96 -1.22 -22.16
C PRO A 245 -2.93 -0.04 -22.11
N SER A 246 -4.12 -0.21 -21.50
CA SER A 246 -5.11 0.86 -21.39
C SER A 246 -4.75 1.94 -20.36
N VAL A 247 -3.82 1.67 -19.45
CA VAL A 247 -3.44 2.61 -18.36
C VAL A 247 -1.96 2.97 -18.37
N ILE A 248 -1.11 2.19 -19.06
CA ILE A 248 0.35 2.31 -18.97
C ILE A 248 0.88 3.69 -19.38
N ASP A 249 0.25 4.35 -20.35
CA ASP A 249 0.68 5.67 -20.83
C ASP A 249 0.44 6.77 -19.79
N TYR A 250 -0.60 6.63 -18.96
CA TYR A 250 -0.84 7.51 -17.80
C TYR A 250 0.03 7.12 -16.61
N LEU A 251 0.30 5.83 -16.45
CA LEU A 251 1.04 5.30 -15.31
C LEU A 251 2.54 5.61 -15.38
N LYS A 252 3.19 5.48 -16.55
CA LYS A 252 4.65 5.73 -16.68
C LYS A 252 5.09 7.11 -16.17
N PRO A 253 4.41 8.22 -16.50
CA PRO A 253 4.71 9.52 -15.89
C PRO A 253 4.57 9.56 -14.37
N ILE A 254 3.61 8.82 -13.80
CA ILE A 254 3.43 8.68 -12.34
C ILE A 254 4.57 7.86 -11.72
N LEU A 255 5.01 6.77 -12.37
CA LEU A 255 6.17 5.99 -11.94
C LEU A 255 7.46 6.82 -11.95
N GLU A 256 7.62 7.68 -12.96
CA GLU A 256 8.74 8.62 -13.02
C GLU A 256 8.69 9.66 -11.90
N PHE A 257 7.49 10.14 -11.53
CA PHE A 257 7.30 10.99 -10.37
C PHE A 257 7.73 10.29 -9.07
N HIS A 258 7.30 9.04 -8.86
CA HIS A 258 7.73 8.24 -7.70
C HIS A 258 9.25 8.09 -7.65
N ARG A 259 9.88 7.82 -8.80
CA ARG A 259 11.33 7.66 -8.91
C ARG A 259 12.08 8.93 -8.55
N LYS A 260 11.60 10.10 -8.98
CA LYS A 260 12.22 11.40 -8.72
C LYS A 260 12.06 11.89 -7.28
N THR A 261 10.97 11.49 -6.63
CA THR A 261 10.61 11.95 -5.28
C THR A 261 10.87 10.91 -4.19
N ASP A 262 11.45 9.76 -4.55
CA ASP A 262 11.61 8.56 -3.70
C ASP A 262 10.33 8.15 -2.94
N SER A 263 9.16 8.41 -3.54
CA SER A 263 7.88 8.05 -2.93
C SER A 263 7.48 6.61 -3.26
N PRO A 264 6.78 5.92 -2.34
CA PRO A 264 6.39 4.53 -2.55
C PRO A 264 5.26 4.43 -3.58
N PHE A 265 5.23 3.31 -4.32
CA PHE A 265 4.10 2.89 -5.13
C PHE A 265 3.09 2.16 -4.25
N LEU A 266 1.89 2.72 -4.08
CA LEU A 266 0.84 2.11 -3.27
C LEU A 266 -0.11 1.28 -4.12
N ILE A 267 -0.39 0.05 -3.68
CA ILE A 267 -1.31 -0.86 -4.36
C ILE A 267 -2.30 -1.48 -3.35
N ASN A 268 -3.58 -1.48 -3.71
CA ASN A 268 -4.65 -2.18 -3.02
C ASN A 268 -4.74 -3.60 -3.58
N ALA A 269 -4.46 -4.61 -2.76
CA ALA A 269 -4.35 -6.00 -3.18
C ALA A 269 -5.21 -6.91 -2.31
N TYR A 270 -6.21 -7.55 -2.92
CA TYR A 270 -7.21 -8.35 -2.21
C TYR A 270 -7.31 -9.76 -2.81
N PRO A 271 -6.68 -10.77 -2.17
CA PRO A 271 -6.89 -12.19 -2.50
C PRO A 271 -8.38 -12.60 -2.46
N PHE A 272 -9.19 -11.93 -1.62
CA PHE A 272 -10.64 -12.14 -1.55
C PHE A 272 -11.31 -12.05 -2.92
N PHE A 273 -11.02 -11.04 -3.74
CA PHE A 273 -11.69 -10.88 -5.03
C PHE A 273 -11.34 -11.98 -6.04
N ALA A 274 -10.09 -12.46 -6.00
CA ALA A 274 -9.70 -13.60 -6.82
C ALA A 274 -10.50 -14.85 -6.41
N TYR A 275 -10.53 -15.15 -5.10
CA TYR A 275 -11.29 -16.30 -4.58
C TYR A 275 -12.78 -16.19 -4.86
N LYS A 276 -13.39 -15.02 -4.63
CA LYS A 276 -14.80 -14.73 -4.96
C LYS A 276 -15.10 -15.03 -6.44
N GLY A 277 -14.19 -14.66 -7.34
CA GLY A 277 -14.35 -14.88 -8.78
C GLY A 277 -14.23 -16.35 -9.22
N SER A 278 -13.40 -17.13 -8.53
CA SER A 278 -13.05 -18.52 -8.90
C SER A 278 -12.89 -19.46 -7.69
N PRO A 279 -13.94 -19.65 -6.85
CA PRO A 279 -13.81 -20.37 -5.58
C PRO A 279 -13.57 -21.88 -5.75
N LYS A 280 -13.82 -22.44 -6.94
CA LYS A 280 -13.57 -23.85 -7.26
C LYS A 280 -12.14 -24.12 -7.75
N GLU A 281 -11.45 -23.08 -8.21
CA GLU A 281 -10.14 -23.19 -8.86
C GLU A 281 -9.03 -22.69 -7.94
N ILE A 282 -9.32 -21.66 -7.15
CA ILE A 282 -8.38 -21.05 -6.22
C ILE A 282 -8.52 -21.72 -4.85
N PRO A 283 -7.49 -22.43 -4.36
CA PRO A 283 -7.55 -23.08 -3.06
C PRO A 283 -7.77 -22.05 -1.95
N LEU A 284 -8.77 -22.26 -1.10
CA LEU A 284 -9.08 -21.36 0.01
C LEU A 284 -7.88 -21.19 0.95
N ASP A 285 -7.13 -22.27 1.21
CA ASP A 285 -5.96 -22.25 2.08
C ASP A 285 -4.83 -21.34 1.55
N PHE A 286 -4.68 -21.24 0.22
CA PHE A 286 -3.68 -20.39 -0.44
C PHE A 286 -3.99 -18.89 -0.30
N VAL A 287 -5.28 -18.53 -0.22
CA VAL A 287 -5.70 -17.13 -0.05
C VAL A 287 -5.88 -16.73 1.41
N LEU A 288 -5.86 -17.68 2.36
CA LEU A 288 -6.04 -17.44 3.80
C LEU A 288 -4.76 -17.59 4.64
N PHE A 289 -3.58 -17.66 4.00
CA PHE A 289 -2.30 -17.93 4.67
C PHE A 289 -2.32 -19.21 5.53
N GLN A 290 -3.01 -20.25 5.05
CA GLN A 290 -3.03 -21.57 5.69
C GLN A 290 -1.96 -22.47 5.04
N GLN A 291 -1.59 -23.57 5.71
CA GLN A 291 -0.71 -24.58 5.12
C GLN A 291 -1.33 -25.11 3.82
N ASN A 292 -0.60 -25.04 2.71
CA ASN A 292 -1.03 -25.53 1.42
C ASN A 292 0.19 -25.95 0.57
N GLN A 293 -0.02 -26.39 -0.67
CA GLN A 293 1.08 -26.81 -1.55
C GLN A 293 1.84 -25.61 -2.15
N GLY A 294 1.30 -24.41 -2.02
CA GLY A 294 1.78 -23.19 -2.66
C GLY A 294 1.68 -23.26 -4.18
N VAL A 295 2.29 -22.28 -4.82
CA VAL A 295 2.43 -22.21 -6.28
C VAL A 295 3.87 -21.87 -6.62
N VAL A 296 4.47 -22.61 -7.55
CA VAL A 296 5.80 -22.32 -8.09
C VAL A 296 5.64 -21.50 -9.36
N ASP A 297 6.32 -20.36 -9.41
CA ASP A 297 6.47 -19.57 -10.63
C ASP A 297 7.40 -20.34 -11.60
N PRO A 298 6.92 -20.73 -12.80
CA PRO A 298 7.66 -21.60 -13.70
C PRO A 298 8.87 -20.90 -14.36
N THR A 299 8.91 -19.57 -14.37
CA THR A 299 9.98 -18.80 -15.01
C THR A 299 11.14 -18.56 -14.04
N THR A 300 10.81 -18.23 -12.79
CA THR A 300 11.79 -17.83 -11.77
C THR A 300 12.12 -18.93 -10.77
N GLY A 301 11.26 -19.94 -10.64
CA GLY A 301 11.36 -20.98 -9.63
C GLY A 301 10.94 -20.53 -8.23
N PHE A 302 10.45 -19.29 -8.06
CA PHE A 302 9.99 -18.82 -6.75
C PHE A 302 8.72 -19.56 -6.33
N HIS A 303 8.74 -20.05 -5.08
CA HIS A 303 7.58 -20.68 -4.45
C HIS A 303 6.83 -19.65 -3.61
N TYR A 304 5.51 -19.61 -3.79
CA TYR A 304 4.61 -18.74 -3.08
C TYR A 304 3.65 -19.59 -2.24
N ASP A 305 3.73 -19.44 -0.92
CA ASP A 305 2.80 -20.08 0.03
C ASP A 305 1.45 -19.38 0.11
N ASN A 306 1.35 -18.14 -0.37
CA ASN A 306 0.11 -17.35 -0.30
C ASN A 306 -0.06 -16.42 -1.50
N MET A 307 -1.33 -16.11 -1.79
CA MET A 307 -1.68 -15.26 -2.93
C MET A 307 -1.24 -13.81 -2.79
N LEU A 308 -1.27 -13.22 -1.59
CA LEU A 308 -0.93 -11.80 -1.42
C LEU A 308 0.53 -11.54 -1.85
N PHE A 309 1.46 -12.43 -1.51
CA PHE A 309 2.86 -12.30 -1.90
C PHE A 309 3.05 -12.50 -3.40
N ALA A 310 2.29 -13.43 -4.01
CA ALA A 310 2.25 -13.58 -5.45
C ALA A 310 1.73 -12.31 -6.15
N GLN A 311 0.70 -11.66 -5.61
CA GLN A 311 0.17 -10.40 -6.13
C GLN A 311 1.18 -9.25 -5.99
N ILE A 312 1.87 -9.14 -4.84
CA ILE A 312 2.93 -8.14 -4.63
C ILE A 312 4.07 -8.33 -5.66
N ASP A 313 4.52 -9.56 -5.86
CA ASP A 313 5.63 -9.83 -6.78
C ASP A 313 5.23 -9.72 -8.25
N ALA A 314 3.95 -9.91 -8.58
CA ALA A 314 3.40 -9.52 -9.87
C ALA A 314 3.49 -8.00 -10.11
N VAL A 315 3.20 -7.18 -9.09
CA VAL A 315 3.36 -5.71 -9.19
C VAL A 315 4.84 -5.35 -9.37
N TYR A 316 5.76 -5.96 -8.61
CA TYR A 316 7.20 -5.73 -8.79
C TYR A 316 7.68 -6.13 -10.19
N SER A 317 7.16 -7.22 -10.74
CA SER A 317 7.47 -7.66 -12.11
C SER A 317 6.93 -6.68 -13.14
N ALA A 318 5.70 -6.18 -12.97
CA ALA A 318 5.11 -5.16 -13.84
C ALA A 318 5.90 -3.84 -13.81
N LEU A 319 6.33 -3.40 -12.62
CA LEU A 319 7.22 -2.25 -12.46
C LEU A 319 8.56 -2.47 -13.18
N ALA A 320 9.16 -3.65 -13.05
CA ALA A 320 10.40 -4.00 -13.75
C ALA A 320 10.22 -4.00 -15.27
N ALA A 321 9.14 -4.58 -15.80
CA ALA A 321 8.79 -4.57 -17.21
C ALA A 321 8.58 -3.15 -17.76
N ALA A 322 8.03 -2.25 -16.94
CA ALA A 322 7.89 -0.83 -17.28
C ALA A 322 9.20 -0.01 -17.13
N GLY A 323 10.29 -0.60 -16.64
CA GLY A 323 11.60 0.05 -16.46
C GLY A 323 11.87 0.62 -15.06
N TYR A 324 10.99 0.37 -14.08
CA TYR A 324 11.00 0.97 -12.75
C TYR A 324 11.30 -0.03 -11.62
N LYS A 325 12.28 -0.91 -11.85
CA LYS A 325 12.63 -2.04 -10.95
C LYS A 325 12.97 -1.65 -9.49
N THR A 326 13.37 -0.41 -9.25
CA THR A 326 13.85 0.09 -7.94
C THR A 326 12.75 0.73 -7.11
N LEU A 327 11.54 0.93 -7.64
CA LEU A 327 10.45 1.51 -6.88
C LEU A 327 10.03 0.59 -5.74
N LYS A 328 9.81 1.17 -4.56
CA LYS A 328 9.32 0.49 -3.36
C LYS A 328 7.81 0.32 -3.49
N VAL A 329 7.30 -0.88 -3.22
CA VAL A 329 5.85 -1.15 -3.19
C VAL A 329 5.39 -1.26 -1.74
N GLN A 330 4.27 -0.63 -1.42
CA GLN A 330 3.55 -0.85 -0.16
C GLN A 330 2.10 -1.23 -0.45
N ILE A 331 1.53 -2.12 0.36
CA ILE A 331 0.12 -2.50 0.24
C ILE A 331 -0.71 -1.48 1.00
N SER A 332 -1.40 -0.60 0.29
CA SER A 332 -2.22 0.45 0.91
C SER A 332 -3.55 -0.04 1.44
N GLU A 333 -4.02 -1.19 0.95
CA GLU A 333 -5.20 -1.88 1.45
C GLU A 333 -5.12 -3.37 1.14
N THR A 334 -5.48 -4.19 2.13
CA THR A 334 -5.80 -5.60 1.95
C THR A 334 -6.67 -6.08 3.10
N GLY A 335 -7.64 -6.97 2.84
CA GLY A 335 -8.56 -7.41 3.87
C GLY A 335 -9.48 -8.50 3.38
N TRP A 336 -10.34 -8.97 4.28
CA TRP A 336 -11.32 -10.00 4.00
C TRP A 336 -12.64 -9.70 4.74
N PRO A 337 -13.78 -9.64 4.04
CA PRO A 337 -15.05 -9.28 4.65
C PRO A 337 -15.62 -10.44 5.49
N SER A 338 -16.20 -10.13 6.64
CA SER A 338 -16.82 -11.12 7.53
C SER A 338 -18.25 -11.49 7.15
N LYS A 339 -18.83 -10.80 6.18
CA LYS A 339 -20.19 -11.05 5.67
C LYS A 339 -20.30 -10.44 4.28
N GLY A 340 -20.92 -11.15 3.34
CA GLY A 340 -21.20 -10.64 1.99
C GLY A 340 -22.59 -11.02 1.52
N ASP A 341 -22.92 -10.63 0.29
CA ASP A 341 -24.11 -11.11 -0.42
C ASP A 341 -23.94 -12.59 -0.84
N ASP A 342 -25.01 -13.21 -1.34
CA ASP A 342 -25.03 -14.65 -1.68
C ASP A 342 -23.99 -15.06 -2.74
N ASP A 343 -23.56 -14.11 -3.59
CA ASP A 343 -22.54 -14.30 -4.63
C ASP A 343 -21.11 -13.91 -4.18
N GLU A 344 -20.93 -13.50 -2.92
CA GLU A 344 -19.66 -13.11 -2.33
C GLU A 344 -18.98 -14.28 -1.61
N PHE A 345 -18.74 -15.35 -2.36
CA PHE A 345 -18.17 -16.59 -1.83
C PHE A 345 -16.92 -16.35 -0.99
N GLY A 346 -16.92 -16.92 0.22
CA GLY A 346 -15.84 -16.81 1.17
C GLY A 346 -15.97 -15.66 2.17
N ALA A 347 -16.93 -14.74 2.01
CA ALA A 347 -17.18 -13.65 2.96
C ALA A 347 -17.86 -14.15 4.26
N THR A 348 -17.08 -14.72 5.17
CA THR A 348 -17.55 -15.26 6.45
C THR A 348 -16.65 -14.80 7.61
N PRO A 349 -17.17 -14.77 8.86
CA PRO A 349 -16.35 -14.39 10.02
C PRO A 349 -15.14 -15.32 10.21
N GLU A 350 -15.28 -16.61 9.89
CA GLU A 350 -14.20 -17.60 10.01
C GLU A 350 -13.07 -17.31 9.02
N ASN A 351 -13.39 -16.96 7.78
CA ASN A 351 -12.39 -16.64 6.77
C ASN A 351 -11.76 -15.27 7.02
N ALA A 352 -12.54 -14.28 7.45
CA ALA A 352 -12.01 -12.97 7.85
C ALA A 352 -11.03 -13.08 9.03
N LYS A 353 -11.38 -13.90 10.04
CA LYS A 353 -10.48 -14.28 11.14
C LYS A 353 -9.18 -14.89 10.64
N ARG A 354 -9.26 -15.87 9.72
CA ARG A 354 -8.07 -16.54 9.18
C ARG A 354 -7.20 -15.57 8.40
N TYR A 355 -7.78 -14.84 7.44
CA TYR A 355 -7.03 -13.91 6.60
C TYR A 355 -6.33 -12.82 7.43
N ASN A 356 -7.11 -12.01 8.14
CA ASN A 356 -6.57 -10.86 8.87
C ASN A 356 -5.72 -11.30 10.07
N GLY A 357 -6.16 -12.34 10.79
CA GLY A 357 -5.42 -12.87 11.94
C GLY A 357 -4.08 -13.46 11.54
N ASN A 358 -4.01 -14.27 10.47
CA ASN A 358 -2.77 -14.86 9.99
C ASN A 358 -1.85 -13.79 9.40
N LEU A 359 -2.39 -12.85 8.62
CA LEU A 359 -1.62 -11.74 8.06
C LEU A 359 -0.97 -10.89 9.18
N ILE A 360 -1.73 -10.46 10.18
CA ILE A 360 -1.18 -9.65 11.28
C ILE A 360 -0.12 -10.43 12.05
N LYS A 361 -0.34 -11.73 12.34
CA LYS A 361 0.68 -12.59 12.98
C LYS A 361 1.94 -12.71 12.13
N LEU A 362 1.78 -12.90 10.82
CA LEU A 362 2.89 -13.01 9.88
C LEU A 362 3.69 -11.70 9.85
N MET A 363 3.03 -10.55 9.76
CA MET A 363 3.68 -9.24 9.71
C MET A 363 4.32 -8.80 11.03
N LYS A 364 3.95 -9.42 12.17
CA LYS A 364 4.67 -9.25 13.44
C LYS A 364 6.06 -9.90 13.43
N ASN A 365 6.35 -10.78 12.49
CA ASN A 365 7.69 -11.30 12.27
C ASN A 365 8.47 -10.34 11.35
N GLU A 366 9.53 -9.70 11.86
CA GLU A 366 10.33 -8.70 11.16
C GLU A 366 11.00 -9.23 9.87
N LYS A 367 11.09 -10.56 9.72
CA LYS A 367 11.66 -11.24 8.55
C LYS A 367 10.65 -11.52 7.44
N THR A 368 9.39 -11.08 7.58
CA THR A 368 8.38 -11.32 6.55
C THR A 368 8.68 -10.48 5.31
N LYS A 369 8.86 -11.19 4.19
CA LYS A 369 9.32 -10.66 2.90
C LYS A 369 8.68 -11.50 1.78
N THR A 370 8.58 -10.94 0.58
CA THR A 370 8.10 -11.71 -0.58
C THR A 370 9.25 -12.46 -1.26
N PRO A 371 9.00 -13.58 -1.97
CA PRO A 371 10.04 -14.35 -2.64
C PRO A 371 10.93 -13.53 -3.59
N LEU A 372 10.38 -12.61 -4.39
CA LEU A 372 11.13 -11.76 -5.33
C LEU A 372 11.86 -10.60 -4.63
N ARG A 373 11.47 -10.23 -3.41
CA ARG A 373 12.03 -9.11 -2.64
C ARG A 373 12.39 -9.50 -1.20
N PRO A 374 13.35 -10.44 -1.02
CA PRO A 374 13.76 -10.90 0.31
C PRO A 374 14.47 -9.81 1.14
N ASN A 375 14.94 -8.74 0.50
CA ASN A 375 15.71 -7.67 1.15
C ASN A 375 14.94 -6.35 1.31
N ASN A 376 13.65 -6.30 0.93
CA ASN A 376 12.87 -5.06 0.98
C ASN A 376 11.86 -5.13 2.12
N ASP A 377 11.73 -4.05 2.89
CA ASP A 377 10.66 -4.00 3.88
C ASP A 377 9.28 -4.05 3.22
N LEU A 378 8.42 -4.89 3.78
CA LEU A 378 7.06 -5.06 3.35
C LEU A 378 6.18 -4.28 4.31
N ILE A 379 5.49 -3.25 3.83
CA ILE A 379 4.54 -2.47 4.62
C ILE A 379 3.14 -2.78 4.10
N ILE A 380 2.22 -3.13 5.01
CA ILE A 380 0.86 -3.53 4.68
C ILE A 380 -0.13 -2.80 5.58
N TYR A 381 -1.17 -2.21 4.97
CA TYR A 381 -2.31 -1.64 5.68
C TYR A 381 -3.50 -2.59 5.56
N VAL A 382 -3.99 -3.05 6.71
CA VAL A 382 -5.18 -3.91 6.79
C VAL A 382 -6.44 -3.07 6.63
N PHE A 383 -7.26 -3.45 5.67
CA PHE A 383 -8.56 -2.87 5.42
C PHE A 383 -9.65 -3.72 6.12
N ALA A 384 -10.36 -3.20 7.13
CA ALA A 384 -10.20 -1.88 7.78
C ALA A 384 -10.42 -1.98 9.29
N LEU A 385 -10.22 -0.87 10.00
CA LEU A 385 -10.34 -0.83 11.45
C LEU A 385 -11.77 -1.14 11.90
N PHE A 386 -12.78 -0.57 11.25
CA PHE A 386 -14.19 -0.72 11.64
C PHE A 386 -15.06 -1.23 10.50
N ASN A 387 -16.19 -1.84 10.86
CA ASN A 387 -17.32 -1.99 9.96
C ASN A 387 -17.94 -0.62 9.70
N GLU A 388 -17.99 -0.22 8.44
CA GLU A 388 -18.46 1.09 7.99
C GLU A 388 -19.88 0.97 7.42
N ASN A 389 -20.90 1.19 8.26
CA ASN A 389 -22.30 0.87 7.95
C ASN A 389 -22.92 1.69 6.81
N MET A 390 -22.33 2.85 6.47
CA MET A 390 -22.82 3.71 5.39
C MET A 390 -22.13 3.47 4.05
N LYS A 391 -21.18 2.52 3.95
CA LYS A 391 -20.54 2.22 2.68
C LYS A 391 -21.55 1.71 1.64
N PRO A 392 -21.57 2.31 0.44
CA PRO A 392 -22.42 1.84 -0.65
C PRO A 392 -21.87 0.52 -1.24
N GLY A 393 -22.68 -0.13 -2.08
CA GLY A 393 -22.27 -1.34 -2.78
C GLY A 393 -22.69 -2.64 -2.06
N PRO A 394 -22.03 -3.77 -2.34
CA PRO A 394 -22.42 -5.08 -1.83
C PRO A 394 -22.26 -5.20 -0.31
N THR A 395 -22.87 -6.22 0.29
CA THR A 395 -22.85 -6.41 1.77
C THR A 395 -21.45 -6.50 2.33
N SER A 396 -20.50 -7.05 1.59
CA SER A 396 -19.08 -7.08 1.99
C SER A 396 -18.52 -5.72 2.38
N GLU A 397 -18.87 -4.65 1.67
CA GLU A 397 -18.33 -3.30 1.90
C GLU A 397 -18.56 -2.80 3.33
N ARG A 398 -19.66 -3.21 3.96
CA ARG A 398 -20.03 -2.82 5.34
C ARG A 398 -19.44 -3.74 6.41
N ASN A 399 -18.66 -4.76 6.02
CA ASN A 399 -18.26 -5.88 6.87
C ASN A 399 -16.75 -6.22 6.76
N TYR A 400 -15.89 -5.27 6.40
CA TYR A 400 -14.42 -5.46 6.37
C TYR A 400 -13.71 -5.20 7.71
N GLY A 401 -14.41 -4.68 8.71
CA GLY A 401 -13.85 -4.23 9.97
C GLY A 401 -13.19 -5.34 10.79
N LEU A 402 -12.05 -5.03 11.40
CA LEU A 402 -11.49 -5.81 12.51
C LEU A 402 -12.34 -5.64 13.77
N PHE A 403 -12.93 -4.46 13.95
CA PHE A 403 -13.80 -4.09 15.05
C PHE A 403 -15.19 -3.69 14.56
N LYS A 404 -16.16 -3.87 15.44
CA LYS A 404 -17.48 -3.25 15.32
C LYS A 404 -17.40 -1.79 15.79
N PRO A 405 -18.41 -0.96 15.49
CA PRO A 405 -18.41 0.45 15.88
C PRO A 405 -18.37 0.68 17.40
N ASP A 406 -18.80 -0.29 18.21
CA ASP A 406 -18.68 -0.25 19.69
C ASP A 406 -17.27 -0.58 20.23
N GLY A 407 -16.29 -0.77 19.34
CA GLY A 407 -14.92 -1.14 19.69
C GLY A 407 -14.71 -2.63 20.03
N THR A 408 -15.77 -3.45 20.02
CA THR A 408 -15.63 -4.90 20.18
C THR A 408 -15.10 -5.54 18.90
N GLN A 409 -14.41 -6.67 19.01
CA GLN A 409 -13.92 -7.40 17.85
C GLN A 409 -15.10 -7.88 16.96
N ALA A 410 -15.03 -7.65 15.66
CA ALA A 410 -16.00 -8.19 14.70
C ALA A 410 -15.93 -9.73 14.65
N TYR A 411 -14.73 -10.25 14.81
CA TYR A 411 -14.38 -11.67 14.94
C TYR A 411 -13.05 -11.76 15.71
N SER A 412 -12.80 -12.88 16.40
CA SER A 412 -11.53 -13.08 17.10
C SER A 412 -10.36 -13.08 16.12
N LEU A 413 -9.35 -12.22 16.32
CA LEU A 413 -8.15 -12.18 15.48
C LEU A 413 -7.18 -13.37 15.71
N GLY A 414 -7.53 -14.28 16.64
CA GLY A 414 -6.75 -15.49 16.90
C GLY A 414 -5.40 -15.25 17.59
N PHE A 415 -5.16 -14.06 18.14
CA PHE A 415 -4.06 -13.74 19.03
C PHE A 415 -4.55 -12.80 20.15
N THR A 416 -3.85 -12.80 21.28
CA THR A 416 -4.13 -11.87 22.37
C THR A 416 -3.79 -10.46 21.91
N LEU A 417 -4.76 -9.55 21.97
CA LEU A 417 -4.49 -8.14 21.76
C LEU A 417 -3.50 -7.65 22.82
N ASN A 418 -2.60 -6.74 22.46
CA ASN A 418 -1.68 -6.17 23.44
C ASN A 418 -2.50 -5.53 24.57
N ASP A 419 -2.14 -5.83 25.82
CA ASP A 419 -2.83 -5.26 26.98
C ASP A 419 -2.77 -3.73 26.90
N VAL A 420 -3.92 -3.12 26.64
CA VAL A 420 -4.08 -1.69 26.78
C VAL A 420 -3.97 -1.43 28.28
N VAL A 421 -2.81 -0.94 28.74
CA VAL A 421 -2.63 -0.51 30.13
C VAL A 421 -3.71 0.52 30.44
N LYS A 422 -4.80 0.06 31.06
CA LYS A 422 -5.86 0.91 31.58
C LYS A 422 -5.29 1.61 32.80
N GLY A 423 -4.62 2.73 32.58
CA GLY A 423 -4.34 3.69 33.64
C GLY A 423 -5.64 4.33 34.11
N ARG A 424 -6.38 3.65 35.00
CA ARG A 424 -7.36 4.30 35.86
C ARG A 424 -7.57 3.48 37.13
N ASN A 425 -6.93 3.96 38.20
CA ASN A 425 -7.24 3.58 39.57
C ASN A 425 -8.73 3.78 39.82
N SER A 426 -9.42 2.71 40.17
CA SER A 426 -10.77 2.74 40.69
C SER A 426 -10.77 3.30 42.12
N SER A 427 -11.23 4.52 42.30
CA SER A 427 -11.75 4.99 43.58
C SER A 427 -13.23 5.31 43.43
N SER A 428 -14.05 4.50 44.07
CA SER A 428 -15.49 4.66 44.22
C SER A 428 -15.83 5.87 45.09
N SER A 429 -16.70 6.76 44.61
CA SER A 429 -17.61 7.52 45.49
C SER A 429 -18.78 8.06 44.67
N GLY A 430 -20.00 7.70 45.08
CA GLY A 430 -21.24 8.09 44.42
C GLY A 430 -21.68 9.54 44.70
N GLY A 431 -22.63 9.99 43.89
CA GLY A 431 -23.37 11.24 44.05
C GLY A 431 -24.16 11.56 42.78
N GLY A 432 -25.49 11.52 42.85
CA GLY A 432 -26.39 11.66 41.70
C GLY A 432 -26.85 13.09 41.37
N LYS A 433 -27.73 13.16 40.34
CA LYS A 433 -28.49 14.29 39.73
C LYS A 433 -27.71 15.04 38.64
N THR A 434 -28.20 15.35 37.44
CA THR A 434 -29.53 15.45 36.78
C THR A 434 -29.30 15.47 35.24
N PRO A 435 -30.29 15.20 34.37
CA PRO A 435 -30.08 15.09 32.93
C PRO A 435 -29.99 16.47 32.26
N VAL A 436 -28.88 16.72 31.55
CA VAL A 436 -28.73 17.84 30.61
C VAL A 436 -29.10 17.32 29.22
N LEU A 437 -29.99 18.03 28.54
CA LEU A 437 -30.46 17.74 27.19
C LEU A 437 -29.28 17.66 26.19
N PRO A 438 -29.29 16.76 25.19
CA PRO A 438 -28.25 16.73 24.17
C PRO A 438 -28.39 17.94 23.26
N MET A 439 -27.39 18.82 23.25
CA MET A 439 -27.15 19.68 22.09
C MET A 439 -26.66 18.76 20.96
N THR A 440 -27.41 18.78 19.85
CA THR A 440 -27.04 18.14 18.58
C THR A 440 -25.68 18.67 18.10
N PRO A 441 -24.67 17.82 17.89
CA PRO A 441 -23.49 18.22 17.14
C PRO A 441 -23.89 18.39 15.68
N VAL A 442 -23.60 19.57 15.13
CA VAL A 442 -23.63 19.81 13.69
C VAL A 442 -22.52 18.97 13.07
N ALA A 443 -22.88 18.11 12.12
CA ALA A 443 -21.95 17.29 11.38
C ALA A 443 -20.89 18.17 10.68
N PRO A 444 -19.60 17.82 10.72
CA PRO A 444 -18.62 18.47 9.87
C PRO A 444 -18.90 18.08 8.40
N ASP A 445 -19.28 19.07 7.60
CA ASP A 445 -19.37 18.97 6.13
C ASP A 445 -17.98 18.72 5.53
N SER A 446 -17.39 17.51 5.66
CA SER A 446 -16.16 17.11 4.93
C SER A 446 -15.83 15.61 4.99
N ALA A 447 -16.80 14.70 5.17
CA ALA A 447 -16.54 13.30 4.85
C ALA A 447 -16.45 13.16 3.31
N SER A 448 -15.24 12.92 2.79
CA SER A 448 -15.01 12.73 1.35
C SER A 448 -15.86 11.58 0.83
N THR A 449 -16.81 11.89 -0.06
CA THR A 449 -17.62 10.91 -0.77
C THR A 449 -16.83 10.25 -1.91
N GLY A 450 -15.54 10.53 -2.10
CA GLY A 450 -14.72 9.98 -3.19
C GLY A 450 -14.32 8.50 -3.01
N TYR A 451 -14.45 7.95 -1.80
CA TYR A 451 -14.17 6.55 -1.49
C TYR A 451 -15.42 5.67 -1.67
N LEU A 452 -15.91 5.52 -2.90
CA LEU A 452 -17.13 4.75 -3.20
C LEU A 452 -16.78 3.30 -3.58
N ALA A 453 -16.71 2.46 -2.55
CA ALA A 453 -16.60 1.00 -2.59
C ALA A 453 -15.26 0.42 -3.11
N ILE A 454 -14.72 -0.54 -2.35
CA ILE A 454 -13.56 -1.37 -2.72
C ILE A 454 -13.93 -2.25 -3.92
N SER A 455 -15.20 -2.63 -4.03
CA SER A 455 -15.76 -3.47 -5.09
C SER A 455 -16.04 -2.77 -6.43
N SER A 456 -15.42 -1.62 -6.74
CA SER A 456 -15.66 -0.92 -8.02
C SER A 456 -15.06 -1.60 -9.27
N ALA A 457 -14.45 -2.80 -9.12
CA ALA A 457 -14.07 -3.63 -10.25
C ALA A 457 -15.29 -3.90 -11.17
N PRO A 458 -15.29 -3.47 -12.44
CA PRO A 458 -16.46 -3.61 -13.30
C PRO A 458 -16.71 -5.09 -13.60
N GLY A 459 -17.69 -5.66 -12.91
CA GLY A 459 -18.29 -6.94 -13.24
C GLY A 459 -19.05 -6.83 -14.56
N LYS A 460 -18.36 -6.77 -15.70
CA LYS A 460 -18.96 -7.00 -17.03
C LYS A 460 -17.91 -7.45 -18.07
N ARG A 461 -18.02 -8.73 -18.43
CA ARG A 461 -17.47 -9.45 -19.60
C ARG A 461 -15.94 -9.57 -19.78
N LYS A 462 -15.09 -8.62 -19.37
CA LYS A 462 -13.62 -8.77 -19.50
C LYS A 462 -12.94 -9.59 -18.39
N GLY A 463 -13.50 -9.60 -17.18
CA GLY A 463 -12.95 -10.39 -16.05
C GLY A 463 -12.98 -11.90 -16.28
N LYS A 464 -13.87 -12.40 -17.16
CA LYS A 464 -13.88 -13.82 -17.52
C LYS A 464 -12.65 -14.21 -18.33
N GLU A 465 -12.09 -13.35 -19.18
CA GLU A 465 -10.92 -13.72 -19.99
C GLU A 465 -9.62 -13.71 -19.17
N ALA A 466 -9.45 -12.77 -18.25
CA ALA A 466 -8.27 -12.72 -17.37
C ALA A 466 -8.25 -13.87 -16.34
N VAL A 467 -9.41 -14.17 -15.74
CA VAL A 467 -9.57 -15.32 -14.84
C VAL A 467 -9.42 -16.64 -15.63
N LEU A 468 -10.01 -16.76 -16.82
CA LEU A 468 -9.84 -17.93 -17.67
C LEU A 468 -8.37 -18.11 -18.12
N SER A 469 -7.62 -17.02 -18.32
CA SER A 469 -6.18 -17.06 -18.61
C SER A 469 -5.35 -17.62 -17.44
N MET A 470 -5.64 -17.20 -16.19
CA MET A 470 -5.06 -17.82 -15.00
C MET A 470 -5.38 -19.32 -14.92
N VAL A 471 -6.62 -19.70 -15.23
CA VAL A 471 -7.14 -21.08 -15.09
C VAL A 471 -6.56 -22.03 -16.11
N VAL A 472 -6.47 -21.61 -17.39
CA VAL A 472 -5.90 -22.44 -18.45
C VAL A 472 -4.42 -22.72 -18.18
N ILE A 473 -3.67 -21.75 -17.66
CA ILE A 473 -2.25 -21.93 -17.34
C ILE A 473 -2.06 -22.82 -16.09
N MET A 474 -2.86 -22.65 -15.04
CA MET A 474 -2.80 -23.54 -13.85
C MET A 474 -3.19 -24.99 -14.19
N LEU A 475 -4.15 -25.21 -15.09
CA LEU A 475 -4.53 -26.55 -15.55
C LEU A 475 -3.45 -27.19 -16.45
N LEU A 476 -2.80 -26.40 -17.31
CA LEU A 476 -1.70 -26.88 -18.14
C LEU A 476 -0.45 -27.24 -17.32
N ALA A 477 -0.14 -26.48 -16.26
CA ALA A 477 0.93 -26.82 -15.33
C ALA A 477 0.65 -28.12 -14.56
N ARG A 478 -0.63 -28.46 -14.33
CA ARG A 478 -1.07 -29.70 -13.67
C ARG A 478 -1.07 -30.94 -14.58
N HIS A 479 -0.96 -30.78 -15.90
CA HIS A 479 -0.89 -31.90 -16.86
C HIS A 479 0.53 -32.15 -17.38
N LEU A 480 1.50 -31.33 -16.97
CA LEU A 480 2.92 -31.45 -17.34
C LEU A 480 3.83 -31.90 -16.18
N LEU A 481 3.24 -32.27 -15.04
CA LEU A 481 3.82 -32.99 -13.91
C LEU A 481 3.03 -34.28 -13.70
#